data_AF-A0A5C8S8M8-F1
#
_entry.id   AF-A0A5C8S8M8-F1
#
_cell.length_a   1.000
_cell.length_b   1.000
_cell.length_c   1.000
_cell.angle_alpha   90.00
_cell.angle_beta   90.00
_cell.angle_gamma   90.00
#
_symmetry.space_group_name_H-M   'P 1'
#
loop_
_entity.id
_entity.type
_entity.pdbx_description
1 polymer ?
#
loop_
_entity_poly.entity_id
_entity_poly.type
_entity_poly.pdbx_seq_one_letter_code
_entity_poly.pdbx_strand_id
1 'polypeptide(L)'
;MTRSDTPMLAVFGLVLSLAPAFAAPSCLEARAKIDEASALRYQARQEARLGNHDRVCDTLDEIGDRYNDARDGFEDCGAGVVAIDLRTELRNLRIAKRVNRCN
;
A
#
# COMPACT_ATOMS: atom_id res chain seq x y z
N MET A 1 35.40 7.53 -45.33
CA MET A 1 33.95 7.78 -45.38
C MET A 1 33.32 7.11 -44.18
N THR A 2 32.91 7.91 -43.21
CA THR A 2 32.16 7.53 -42.02
C THR A 2 30.69 7.33 -42.37
N ARG A 3 30.03 6.28 -41.86
CA ARG A 3 28.85 6.46 -40.99
C ARG A 3 28.44 5.13 -40.34
N SER A 4 28.37 5.20 -39.02
CA SER A 4 27.93 4.17 -38.10
C SER A 4 26.41 4.05 -38.15
N ASP A 5 25.88 2.91 -38.61
CA ASP A 5 24.44 2.60 -38.63
C ASP A 5 23.99 1.80 -37.40
N THR A 6 24.45 2.19 -36.21
CA THR A 6 24.13 1.50 -34.94
C THR A 6 23.53 2.33 -33.80
N PRO A 7 23.06 3.59 -33.94
CA PRO A 7 22.42 4.26 -32.80
C PRO A 7 20.91 3.98 -32.64
N MET A 8 20.18 3.57 -33.70
CA MET A 8 18.70 3.52 -33.63
C MET A 8 18.13 2.33 -32.83
N LEU A 9 18.74 1.14 -32.92
CA LEU A 9 18.26 -0.05 -32.19
C LEU A 9 18.53 0.05 -30.68
N ALA A 10 19.65 0.65 -30.29
CA ALA A 10 19.99 0.86 -28.89
C ALA A 10 19.03 1.85 -28.20
N VAL A 11 18.58 2.89 -28.92
CA VAL A 11 17.63 3.87 -28.39
C VAL A 11 16.24 3.25 -28.19
N PHE A 12 15.78 2.39 -29.11
CA PHE A 12 14.49 1.69 -28.95
C PHE A 12 14.49 0.71 -27.77
N GLY A 13 15.59 -0.03 -27.56
CA GLY A 13 15.73 -0.94 -26.42
C GLY A 13 15.77 -0.22 -25.07
N LEU A 14 16.33 1.00 -25.02
CA LEU A 14 16.40 1.80 -23.79
C LEU A 14 15.06 2.46 -23.43
N VAL A 15 14.20 2.75 -24.42
CA VAL A 15 12.85 3.31 -24.16
C VAL A 15 11.90 2.26 -23.58
N LEU A 16 12.05 0.98 -23.96
CA LEU A 16 11.24 -0.11 -23.37
C LEU A 16 11.64 -0.47 -21.94
N SER A 17 12.89 -0.25 -21.52
CA SER A 17 13.30 -0.46 -20.12
C SER A 17 12.86 0.68 -19.18
N LEU A 18 12.38 1.79 -19.75
CA LEU A 18 11.76 2.91 -19.05
C LEU A 18 10.24 2.83 -19.05
N ALA A 19 9.66 1.73 -19.56
CA ALA A 19 8.24 1.49 -19.39
C ALA A 19 7.98 1.58 -17.88
N PRO A 20 7.13 2.52 -17.41
CA PRO A 20 6.67 2.43 -16.05
C PRO A 20 6.09 1.03 -15.96
N ALA A 21 6.46 0.27 -14.93
CA ALA A 21 5.71 -0.92 -14.60
C ALA A 21 4.26 -0.45 -14.50
N PHE A 22 3.50 -0.63 -15.58
CA PHE A 22 2.11 -0.24 -15.66
C PHE A 22 1.48 -1.13 -14.61
N ALA A 23 1.29 -0.52 -13.44
CA ALA A 23 0.80 -1.18 -12.25
C ALA A 23 -0.41 -1.99 -12.69
N ALA A 24 -0.35 -3.31 -12.51
CA ALA A 24 -1.53 -4.14 -12.68
C ALA A 24 -2.67 -3.47 -11.89
N PRO A 25 -3.92 -3.47 -12.39
CA PRO A 25 -5.02 -2.75 -11.73
C PRO A 25 -5.10 -3.01 -10.22
N SER A 26 -4.77 -4.23 -9.79
CA SER A 26 -4.64 -4.63 -8.37
C SER A 26 -3.58 -3.85 -7.59
N CYS A 27 -2.45 -3.46 -8.18
CA CYS A 27 -1.44 -2.60 -7.54
C CYS A 27 -1.97 -1.17 -7.32
N LEU A 28 -2.77 -0.63 -8.25
CA LEU A 28 -3.37 0.71 -8.10
C LEU A 28 -4.47 0.69 -7.04
N GLU A 29 -5.33 -0.33 -7.08
CA GLU A 29 -6.37 -0.54 -6.08
C GLU A 29 -5.75 -0.75 -4.69
N ALA A 30 -4.73 -1.60 -4.59
CA ALA A 30 -3.98 -1.80 -3.35
C ALA A 30 -3.40 -0.49 -2.83
N ARG A 31 -2.83 0.35 -3.71
CA ARG A 31 -2.31 1.66 -3.31
C ARG A 31 -3.41 2.58 -2.78
N ALA A 32 -4.57 2.61 -3.44
CA ALA A 32 -5.71 3.38 -2.96
C ALA A 32 -6.15 2.91 -1.56
N LYS A 33 -6.13 1.61 -1.27
CA LYS A 33 -6.41 1.06 0.06
C LYS A 33 -5.39 1.49 1.13
N ILE A 34 -4.12 1.66 0.77
CA ILE A 34 -3.13 2.25 1.68
C ILE A 34 -3.46 3.70 2.00
N ASP A 35 -3.85 4.47 1.00
CA ASP A 35 -4.21 5.88 1.20
C ASP A 35 -5.48 6.01 2.05
N GLU A 36 -6.49 5.17 1.83
CA GLU A 36 -7.69 5.05 2.69
C GLU A 36 -7.30 4.72 4.14
N ALA A 37 -6.46 3.70 4.35
CA ALA A 37 -5.98 3.33 5.68
C ALA A 37 -5.21 4.46 6.38
N SER A 38 -4.47 5.28 5.61
CA SER A 38 -3.75 6.44 6.14
C SER A 38 -4.69 7.51 6.67
N ALA A 39 -5.81 7.74 5.98
CA ALA A 39 -6.86 8.67 6.40
C ALA A 39 -7.56 8.16 7.67
N LEU A 40 -7.90 6.87 7.72
CA LEU A 40 -8.49 6.25 8.91
C LEU A 40 -7.53 6.31 10.12
N ARG A 41 -6.22 6.14 9.91
CA ARG A 41 -5.23 6.32 10.99
C ARG A 41 -5.17 7.74 11.54
N TYR A 42 -5.46 8.74 10.71
CA TYR A 42 -5.63 10.10 11.18
C TYR A 42 -6.92 10.23 12.00
N GLN A 43 -8.04 9.69 11.50
CA GLN A 43 -9.32 9.69 12.18
C GLN A 43 -9.24 9.00 13.56
N ALA A 44 -8.69 7.80 13.67
CA ALA A 44 -8.55 7.08 14.94
C ALA A 44 -7.77 7.90 15.97
N ARG A 45 -6.75 8.67 15.54
CA ARG A 45 -6.02 9.59 16.42
C ARG A 45 -6.88 10.76 16.90
N GLN A 46 -7.78 11.28 16.06
CA GLN A 46 -8.73 12.32 16.49
C GLN A 46 -9.77 11.76 17.45
N GLU A 47 -10.34 10.59 17.14
CA GLU A 47 -11.33 9.93 18.01
C GLU A 47 -10.75 9.60 19.38
N ALA A 48 -9.49 9.14 19.44
CA ALA A 48 -8.79 8.90 20.69
C ALA A 48 -8.61 10.19 21.51
N ARG A 49 -8.32 11.33 20.86
CA ARG A 49 -8.23 12.64 21.54
C ARG A 49 -9.56 13.11 22.09
N LEU A 50 -10.66 12.73 21.43
CA LEU A 50 -12.02 13.01 21.88
C LEU A 50 -12.52 12.01 22.94
N GLY A 51 -11.73 10.98 23.27
CA GLY A 51 -12.12 9.94 24.22
C GLY A 51 -13.19 8.98 23.68
N ASN A 52 -13.41 8.94 22.36
CA ASN A 52 -14.42 8.09 21.73
C ASN A 52 -13.85 6.69 21.49
N HIS A 53 -13.79 5.88 22.56
CA HIS A 53 -13.17 4.56 22.56
C HIS A 53 -13.78 3.59 21.54
N ASP A 54 -15.11 3.49 21.50
CA ASP A 54 -15.80 2.58 20.57
C ASP A 54 -15.45 2.90 19.12
N ARG A 55 -15.50 4.19 18.74
CA ARG A 55 -15.12 4.59 17.38
C ARG A 55 -13.64 4.35 17.08
N VAL A 56 -12.75 4.53 18.04
CA VAL A 56 -11.33 4.17 17.84
C VAL A 56 -11.21 2.70 17.49
N CYS A 57 -11.93 1.82 18.18
CA CYS A 57 -11.90 0.40 17.88
C CYS A 57 -12.48 0.06 16.50
N ASP A 58 -13.65 0.63 16.15
CA ASP A 58 -14.24 0.47 14.82
C ASP A 58 -13.27 0.95 13.71
N THR A 59 -12.67 2.12 13.89
CA THR A 59 -11.71 2.68 12.93
C THR A 59 -10.45 1.82 12.83
N LEU A 60 -9.95 1.25 13.94
CA LEU A 60 -8.82 0.32 13.93
C LEU A 60 -9.17 -1.02 13.26
N ASP A 61 -10.42 -1.48 13.35
CA ASP A 61 -10.91 -2.63 12.60
C ASP A 61 -10.90 -2.34 11.10
N GLU A 62 -11.46 -1.21 10.69
CA GLU A 62 -11.51 -0.81 9.28
C GLU A 62 -10.10 -0.64 8.67
N ILE A 63 -9.14 -0.05 9.41
CA ILE A 63 -7.73 0.02 8.98
C ILE A 63 -7.18 -1.39 8.69
N GLY A 64 -7.56 -2.37 9.50
CA GLY A 64 -7.14 -3.76 9.32
C GLY A 64 -7.65 -4.35 8.02
N ASP A 65 -8.92 -4.11 7.72
CA ASP A 65 -9.54 -4.55 6.47
C ASP A 65 -8.86 -3.90 5.26
N ARG A 66 -8.63 -2.57 5.30
CA ARG A 66 -7.91 -1.87 4.22
C ARG A 66 -6.49 -2.41 4.00
N TYR A 67 -5.78 -2.78 5.07
CA TYR A 67 -4.45 -3.39 4.93
C TYR A 67 -4.47 -4.83 4.43
N ASN A 68 -5.50 -5.62 4.76
CA ASN A 68 -5.64 -6.95 4.17
C ASN A 68 -5.95 -6.82 2.67
N ASP A 69 -6.91 -5.97 2.28
CA ASP A 69 -7.24 -5.70 0.87
C ASP A 69 -6.00 -5.23 0.09
N ALA A 70 -5.24 -4.29 0.66
CA ALA A 70 -4.00 -3.80 0.04
C ALA A 70 -2.95 -4.90 -0.09
N ARG A 71 -2.78 -5.73 0.95
CA ARG A 71 -1.81 -6.82 0.94
C ARG A 71 -2.13 -7.79 -0.18
N ASP A 72 -3.38 -8.23 -0.26
CA ASP A 72 -3.82 -9.21 -1.25
C ASP A 72 -3.68 -8.62 -2.66
N GLY A 73 -4.04 -7.35 -2.88
CA GLY A 73 -3.80 -6.68 -4.16
C GLY A 73 -2.33 -6.53 -4.54
N PHE A 74 -1.41 -6.32 -3.57
CA PHE A 74 0.04 -6.32 -3.83
C PHE A 74 0.61 -7.71 -4.08
N GLU A 75 0.08 -8.75 -3.44
CA GLU A 75 0.43 -10.14 -3.73
C GLU A 75 0.00 -10.49 -5.17
N ASP A 76 -1.22 -10.12 -5.56
CA ASP A 76 -1.78 -10.38 -6.89
C ASP A 76 -1.05 -9.64 -8.01
N CYS A 77 -0.58 -8.41 -7.77
CA CYS A 77 0.20 -7.67 -8.78
C CYS A 77 1.71 -8.02 -8.80
N GLY A 78 2.16 -8.96 -7.99
CA GLY A 78 3.56 -9.39 -7.93
C GLY A 78 4.49 -8.48 -7.12
N ALA A 79 3.95 -7.51 -6.37
CA ALA A 79 4.68 -6.61 -5.49
C ALA A 79 4.85 -7.20 -4.06
N GLY A 80 5.25 -8.46 -3.96
CA GLY A 80 5.25 -9.22 -2.70
C GLY A 80 6.10 -8.63 -1.56
N VAL A 81 7.10 -7.80 -1.86
CA VAL A 81 7.87 -7.08 -0.83
C VAL A 81 6.98 -6.10 -0.06
N VAL A 82 6.10 -5.37 -0.75
CA VAL A 82 5.16 -4.43 -0.12
C VAL A 82 4.13 -5.20 0.72
N ALA A 83 3.71 -6.38 0.26
CA ALA A 83 2.84 -7.25 1.04
C ALA A 83 3.50 -7.73 2.36
N ILE A 84 4.82 -7.96 2.37
CA ILE A 84 5.56 -8.29 3.61
C ILE A 84 5.52 -7.12 4.60
N ASP A 85 5.72 -5.89 4.13
CA ASP A 85 5.63 -4.69 4.97
C ASP A 85 4.23 -4.56 5.59
N LEU A 86 3.17 -4.86 4.82
CA LEU A 86 1.80 -4.83 5.33
C LEU A 86 1.53 -5.89 6.39
N ARG A 87 2.17 -7.06 6.33
CA ARG A 87 2.10 -8.04 7.43
C ARG A 87 2.70 -7.49 8.72
N THR A 88 3.74 -6.68 8.61
CA THR A 88 4.30 -5.96 9.77
C THR A 88 3.34 -4.89 10.27
N GLU A 89 2.73 -4.11 9.39
CA GLU A 89 1.72 -3.11 9.77
C GLU A 89 0.48 -3.73 10.43
N LEU A 90 0.02 -4.89 9.97
CA LEU A 90 -1.07 -5.65 10.60
C LEU A 90 -0.69 -6.15 12.01
N ARG A 91 0.59 -6.53 12.23
CA ARG A 91 1.09 -6.85 13.58
C ARG A 91 1.10 -5.61 14.48
N ASN A 92 1.56 -4.47 13.98
CA ASN A 92 1.53 -3.20 14.70
C ASN A 92 0.10 -2.79 15.04
N LEU A 93 -0.85 -3.01 14.13
CA LEU A 93 -2.26 -2.73 14.35
C LEU A 93 -2.86 -3.59 15.49
N ARG A 94 -2.49 -4.87 15.59
CA ARG A 94 -2.90 -5.73 16.72
C ARG A 94 -2.40 -5.19 18.07
N ILE A 95 -1.18 -4.64 18.09
CA ILE A 95 -0.64 -3.98 19.29
C ILE A 95 -1.46 -2.73 19.60
N ALA A 96 -1.79 -1.91 18.59
CA ALA A 96 -2.62 -0.73 18.76
C ALA A 96 -4.03 -1.06 19.30
N LYS A 97 -4.69 -2.10 18.76
CA LYS A 97 -5.97 -2.61 19.28
C LYS A 97 -5.87 -3.05 20.74
N ARG A 98 -4.80 -3.77 21.11
CA ARG A 98 -4.53 -4.17 22.50
C ARG A 98 -4.34 -2.97 23.43
N VAL A 99 -3.56 -1.97 23.02
CA VAL A 99 -3.34 -0.74 23.79
C VAL A 99 -4.66 0.00 24.02
N ASN A 100 -5.51 0.06 23.00
CA ASN A 100 -6.84 0.65 23.10
C ASN A 100 -7.87 -0.29 23.72
N ARG A 101 -7.54 -1.52 24.13
CA ARG A 101 -8.49 -2.51 24.68
C ARG A 101 -9.71 -2.77 23.76
N CYS A 102 -9.46 -2.80 22.46
CA CYS A 102 -10.42 -3.29 21.49
C CYS A 102 -10.46 -4.81 21.60
N ASN A 103 -11.63 -5.38 21.87
CA ASN A 103 -11.82 -6.82 22.08
C ASN A 103 -11.70 -7.62 20.78
#